data_AF-A0A4Y7QIB1-F1
#
_entry.id   AF-A0A4Y7QIB1-F1
#
_cell.length_a   1.000
_cell.length_b   1.000
_cell.length_c   1.000
_cell.angle_alpha   90.00
_cell.angle_beta   90.00
_cell.angle_gamma   90.00
#
_symmetry.space_group_name_H-M   'P 1'
#
loop_
_entity.id
_entity.type
_entity.pdbx_description
1 polymer ?
#
loop_
_entity_poly.entity_id
_entity_poly.type
_entity_poly.pdbx_seq_one_letter_code
_entity_poly.pdbx_strand_id
1 'polypeptide(L)'
;MDSDATVVTDQEKYHPSYNSPDADLILLSDDGIKFRAHSLILCKASNFFREMFELLRPERETQEDAIPIGESSLVTKAMLDIIYPGESDPSLPTRGFKIFRRLLSAAERFRIIRVNDYLRLLTTTSRFDNKPLEVYALACAFGWEDEAHWLSLKTLSLDLKTQICEYLESLGRKSLVQSFRSSLGSKKADSRRCEKVGEDTN
;
A
#
# COMPACT_ATOMS: atom_id res chain seq x y z
N MET A 1 -44.28 -21.60 -11.80
CA MET A 1 -44.02 -21.47 -13.24
C MET A 1 -44.35 -20.04 -13.60
N ASP A 2 -43.47 -19.05 -13.66
CA ASP A 2 -42.01 -18.92 -13.50
C ASP A 2 -41.80 -17.47 -13.00
N SER A 3 -41.14 -17.28 -11.86
CA SER A 3 -39.77 -16.72 -11.78
C SER A 3 -39.57 -15.42 -12.58
N ASP A 4 -40.08 -14.30 -12.06
CA ASP A 4 -39.62 -12.96 -12.41
C ASP A 4 -38.27 -12.73 -11.73
N ALA A 5 -37.21 -13.10 -12.43
CA ALA A 5 -35.84 -12.83 -12.03
C ALA A 5 -35.63 -11.31 -12.07
N THR A 6 -35.62 -10.70 -10.90
CA THR A 6 -35.22 -9.32 -10.68
C THR A 6 -33.78 -9.18 -11.15
N VAL A 7 -33.59 -8.66 -12.37
CA VAL A 7 -32.29 -8.19 -12.85
C VAL A 7 -31.94 -6.98 -12.00
N VAL A 8 -31.25 -7.22 -10.89
CA VAL A 8 -30.57 -6.18 -10.13
C VAL A 8 -29.47 -5.66 -11.06
N THR A 9 -29.80 -4.59 -11.79
CA THR A 9 -28.83 -3.81 -12.54
C THR A 9 -27.92 -3.15 -11.51
N ASP A 10 -26.75 -3.74 -11.29
CA ASP A 10 -25.66 -3.09 -10.58
C ASP A 10 -25.38 -1.79 -11.37
N GLN A 11 -25.73 -0.64 -10.78
CA GLN A 11 -25.50 0.64 -11.44
C GLN A 11 -23.99 0.81 -11.60
N GLU A 12 -23.50 0.57 -12.81
CA GLU A 12 -22.09 0.60 -13.12
C GLU A 12 -21.48 1.96 -12.75
N LYS A 13 -20.74 2.00 -11.64
CA LYS A 13 -20.21 3.23 -11.10
C LYS A 13 -18.82 3.50 -11.65
N TYR A 14 -18.72 4.46 -12.56
CA TYR A 14 -17.43 4.96 -13.05
C TYR A 14 -16.79 5.92 -12.04
N HIS A 15 -15.48 5.85 -11.89
CA HIS A 15 -14.73 6.78 -11.06
C HIS A 15 -14.74 8.18 -11.70
N PRO A 16 -15.07 9.26 -10.95
CA PRO A 16 -15.27 10.59 -11.53
C PRO A 16 -14.02 11.16 -12.20
N SER A 17 -12.82 10.85 -11.69
CA SER A 17 -11.54 11.30 -12.27
C SER A 17 -11.04 10.45 -13.44
N TYR A 18 -11.63 9.27 -13.67
CA TYR A 18 -11.20 8.31 -14.69
C TYR A 18 -12.41 7.84 -15.50
N ASN A 19 -12.99 8.78 -16.25
CA ASN A 19 -14.16 8.57 -17.09
C ASN A 19 -14.03 9.27 -18.46
N SER A 20 -12.81 9.30 -19.01
CA SER A 20 -12.54 9.97 -20.28
C SER A 20 -13.19 9.24 -21.45
N PRO A 21 -13.79 9.94 -22.43
CA PRO A 21 -14.47 9.30 -23.57
C PRO A 21 -13.50 8.69 -24.60
N ASP A 22 -12.23 9.09 -24.60
CA ASP A 22 -11.15 8.58 -25.47
C ASP A 22 -10.41 7.38 -24.89
N ALA A 23 -10.80 6.93 -23.69
CA ALA A 23 -10.27 5.71 -23.09
C ALA A 23 -10.66 4.47 -23.91
N ASP A 24 -9.69 3.57 -24.10
CA ASP A 24 -9.83 2.35 -24.91
C ASP A 24 -9.99 1.07 -24.07
N LEU A 25 -9.97 1.19 -22.73
CA LEU A 25 -10.23 0.07 -21.82
C LEU A 25 -10.94 0.50 -20.54
N ILE A 26 -11.53 -0.49 -19.87
CA ILE A 26 -12.18 -0.34 -18.58
C ILE A 26 -11.50 -1.28 -17.57
N LEU A 27 -10.96 -0.74 -16.48
CA LEU A 27 -10.51 -1.53 -15.33
C LEU A 27 -11.63 -1.60 -14.30
N LEU A 28 -11.84 -2.76 -13.70
CA LEU A 28 -12.80 -2.98 -12.61
C LEU A 28 -12.07 -3.24 -11.30
N SER A 29 -12.35 -2.42 -10.29
CA SER A 29 -11.86 -2.65 -8.93
C SER A 29 -12.69 -3.67 -8.15
N ASP A 30 -12.13 -4.23 -7.08
CA ASP A 30 -12.79 -5.24 -6.23
C ASP A 30 -14.03 -4.71 -5.51
N ASP A 31 -14.11 -3.38 -5.33
CA ASP A 31 -15.25 -2.67 -4.76
C ASP A 31 -16.23 -2.15 -5.83
N GLY A 32 -16.16 -2.67 -7.05
CA GLY A 32 -17.15 -2.47 -8.11
C GLY A 32 -17.05 -1.13 -8.86
N ILE A 33 -15.93 -0.41 -8.72
CA ILE A 33 -15.73 0.87 -9.40
C ILE A 33 -15.00 0.65 -10.72
N LYS A 34 -15.57 1.19 -11.80
CA LYS A 34 -14.98 1.15 -13.14
C LYS A 34 -14.08 2.36 -13.38
N PHE A 35 -12.92 2.14 -13.97
CA PHE A 35 -11.96 3.17 -14.38
C PHE A 35 -11.76 3.09 -15.88
N ARG A 36 -12.14 4.14 -16.60
CA ARG A 36 -11.78 4.30 -18.00
C ARG A 36 -10.32 4.72 -18.10
N ALA A 37 -9.52 3.91 -18.77
CA ALA A 37 -8.07 4.08 -18.87
C ALA A 37 -7.56 3.89 -20.31
N HIS A 38 -6.27 4.14 -20.50
CA HIS A 38 -5.60 4.12 -21.79
C HIS A 38 -4.56 3.00 -21.80
N SER A 39 -4.72 2.06 -22.72
CA SER A 39 -3.89 0.85 -22.81
C SER A 39 -2.44 1.24 -23.04
N LEU A 40 -2.22 2.26 -23.88
CA LEU A 40 -0.93 2.83 -24.17
C LEU A 40 -0.19 3.30 -22.91
N ILE A 41 -0.88 4.02 -22.01
CA ILE A 41 -0.26 4.53 -20.78
C ILE A 41 0.11 3.38 -19.85
N LEU A 42 -0.80 2.41 -19.66
CA LEU A 42 -0.55 1.23 -18.84
C LEU A 42 0.62 0.38 -19.38
N CYS A 43 0.68 0.15 -20.70
CA CYS A 43 1.79 -0.55 -21.37
C CYS A 43 3.14 0.16 -21.24
N LYS A 44 3.14 1.50 -21.22
CA LYS A 44 4.36 2.30 -21.04
C LYS A 44 4.81 2.29 -19.59
N ALA A 45 3.87 2.25 -18.65
CA ALA A 45 4.16 2.20 -17.23
C ALA A 45 4.55 0.79 -16.73
N SER A 46 4.10 -0.27 -17.41
CA SER A 46 4.31 -1.66 -16.97
C SER A 46 4.34 -2.66 -18.11
N ASN A 47 5.34 -3.54 -18.06
CA ASN A 47 5.45 -4.69 -18.95
C ASN A 47 4.39 -5.76 -18.67
N PHE A 48 3.88 -5.85 -17.43
CA PHE A 48 2.79 -6.77 -17.11
C PHE A 48 1.54 -6.44 -17.93
N PHE A 49 1.14 -5.17 -18.00
CA PHE A 49 -0.04 -4.77 -18.80
C PHE A 49 0.20 -4.96 -20.30
N ARG A 50 1.42 -4.70 -20.78
CA ARG A 50 1.80 -4.99 -22.17
C ARG A 50 1.61 -6.46 -22.52
N GLU A 51 2.22 -7.35 -21.73
CA GLU A 51 2.10 -8.81 -21.89
C GLU A 51 0.64 -9.26 -21.79
N MET A 52 -0.11 -8.72 -20.83
CA MET A 52 -1.53 -9.05 -20.65
C MET A 52 -2.37 -8.65 -21.87
N PHE A 53 -2.23 -7.42 -22.37
CA PHE A 53 -3.01 -6.94 -23.52
C PHE A 53 -2.62 -7.64 -24.83
N GLU A 54 -1.36 -8.05 -25.00
CA GLU A 54 -0.93 -8.88 -26.14
C GLU A 54 -1.63 -10.25 -26.15
N LEU A 55 -1.95 -10.80 -24.97
CA LEU A 55 -2.67 -12.08 -24.83
C LEU A 55 -4.19 -11.93 -25.05
N LEU A 56 -4.77 -10.78 -24.70
CA LEU A 56 -6.21 -10.49 -24.78
C LEU A 56 -6.69 -10.14 -26.21
N ARG A 57 -6.26 -10.90 -27.24
CA ARG A 57 -6.53 -10.64 -28.67
C ARG A 57 -7.90 -9.98 -28.99
N PRO A 58 -7.96 -9.03 -29.95
CA PRO A 58 -9.13 -8.20 -30.24
C PRO A 58 -10.39 -8.93 -30.74
N GLU A 59 -10.34 -10.25 -30.94
CA GLU A 59 -11.49 -11.05 -31.39
C GLU A 59 -12.34 -11.58 -30.22
N ARG A 60 -11.90 -11.44 -28.97
CA ARG A 60 -12.53 -12.11 -27.81
C ARG A 60 -13.20 -11.20 -26.80
N GLU A 61 -12.87 -9.92 -26.76
CA GLU A 61 -13.43 -8.98 -25.79
C GLU A 61 -13.94 -7.76 -26.55
N THR A 62 -15.22 -7.46 -26.39
CA THR A 62 -15.75 -6.17 -26.85
C THR A 62 -15.12 -5.08 -25.97
N GLN A 63 -15.02 -3.83 -26.47
CA GLN A 63 -14.57 -2.67 -25.67
C GLN A 63 -15.34 -2.45 -24.35
N GLU A 64 -16.40 -3.22 -24.12
CA GLU A 64 -17.29 -3.16 -22.95
C GLU A 64 -16.88 -4.11 -21.83
N ASP A 65 -16.00 -5.10 -22.08
CA ASP A 65 -15.57 -6.05 -21.06
C ASP A 65 -14.58 -5.39 -20.09
N ALA A 66 -15.02 -5.20 -18.83
CA ALA A 66 -14.22 -4.58 -17.80
C ALA A 66 -13.20 -5.57 -17.22
N ILE A 67 -11.92 -5.20 -17.24
CA ILE A 67 -10.80 -6.05 -16.79
C ILE A 67 -10.68 -5.98 -15.26
N PRO A 68 -10.91 -7.08 -14.53
CA PRO A 68 -10.77 -7.10 -13.07
C PRO A 68 -9.31 -6.90 -12.66
N ILE A 69 -9.03 -5.89 -11.84
CA ILE A 69 -7.66 -5.52 -11.44
C ILE A 69 -7.20 -6.24 -10.16
N GLY A 70 -8.13 -6.71 -9.32
CA GLY A 70 -7.78 -7.36 -8.05
C GLY A 70 -7.26 -6.37 -7.00
N GLU A 71 -7.65 -5.11 -7.09
CA GLU A 71 -7.34 -4.05 -6.12
C GLU A 71 -8.58 -3.20 -5.85
N SER A 72 -8.62 -2.54 -4.69
CA SER A 72 -9.68 -1.57 -4.38
C SER A 72 -9.56 -0.31 -5.22
N SER A 73 -10.67 0.40 -5.42
CA SER A 73 -10.73 1.67 -6.14
C SER A 73 -9.70 2.70 -5.62
N LEU A 74 -9.44 2.70 -4.31
CA LEU A 74 -8.47 3.57 -3.66
C LEU A 74 -7.03 3.30 -4.13
N VAL A 75 -6.62 2.03 -4.21
CA VAL A 75 -5.27 1.64 -4.67
C VAL A 75 -5.16 1.86 -6.16
N THR A 76 -6.17 1.44 -6.93
CA THR A 76 -6.23 1.63 -8.38
C THR A 76 -6.10 3.11 -8.75
N LYS A 77 -6.88 3.99 -8.11
CA LYS A 77 -6.80 5.44 -8.32
C LYS A 77 -5.39 5.97 -8.02
N ALA A 78 -4.82 5.62 -6.87
CA ALA A 78 -3.49 6.12 -6.49
C ALA A 78 -2.40 5.66 -7.46
N MET A 79 -2.49 4.41 -7.94
CA MET A 79 -1.60 3.87 -8.95
C MET A 79 -1.75 4.59 -10.29
N LEU A 80 -2.98 4.81 -10.75
CA LEU A 80 -3.27 5.55 -11.98
C LEU A 80 -2.77 6.99 -11.89
N ASP A 81 -3.01 7.69 -10.78
CA ASP A 81 -2.57 9.07 -10.57
C ASP A 81 -1.03 9.19 -10.64
N ILE A 82 -0.31 8.17 -10.19
CA ILE A 82 1.16 8.16 -10.27
C ILE A 82 1.65 7.93 -11.69
N ILE A 83 1.00 7.08 -12.49
CA ILE A 83 1.50 6.72 -13.83
C ILE A 83 1.00 7.64 -14.93
N TYR A 84 -0.17 8.25 -14.76
CA TYR A 84 -0.72 9.19 -15.73
C TYR A 84 0.07 10.50 -15.71
N PRO A 85 0.25 11.14 -16.88
CA PRO A 85 0.70 12.52 -16.92
C PRO A 85 -0.41 13.42 -16.38
N GLY A 86 -0.05 14.38 -15.52
CA GLY A 86 -0.99 15.33 -14.94
C GLY A 86 -0.26 16.54 -14.37
N GLU A 87 -0.99 17.65 -14.26
CA GLU A 87 -0.46 18.91 -13.70
C GLU A 87 -0.46 18.93 -12.17
N SER A 88 -1.22 18.03 -11.55
CA SER A 88 -1.38 17.93 -10.10
C SER A 88 -0.57 16.77 -9.53
N ASP A 89 -0.08 16.93 -8.30
CA ASP A 89 0.56 15.84 -7.58
C ASP A 89 -0.40 14.65 -7.41
N PRO A 90 0.11 13.40 -7.53
CA PRO A 90 -0.68 12.21 -7.32
C PRO A 90 -1.41 12.24 -5.97
N SER A 91 -2.73 12.06 -6.02
CA SER A 91 -3.57 12.11 -4.83
C SER A 91 -3.47 10.79 -4.07
N LEU A 92 -2.48 10.75 -3.17
CA LEU A 92 -2.26 9.62 -2.29
C LEU A 92 -3.25 9.61 -1.13
N PRO A 93 -3.80 8.43 -0.77
CA PRO A 93 -4.67 8.28 0.38
C PRO A 93 -3.97 8.77 1.65
N THR A 94 -4.62 9.70 2.37
CA THR A 94 -4.06 10.31 3.59
C THR A 94 -4.13 9.36 4.80
N ARG A 95 -4.94 8.29 4.72
CA ARG A 95 -5.20 7.37 5.84
C ARG A 95 -4.37 6.08 5.76
N GLY A 96 -3.30 6.06 6.56
CA GLY A 96 -2.72 4.85 7.16
C GLY A 96 -1.69 4.11 6.31
N PHE A 97 -0.57 3.71 6.93
CA PHE A 97 0.54 3.03 6.26
C PHE A 97 0.18 1.72 5.55
N LYS A 98 -0.93 1.09 5.97
CA LYS A 98 -1.49 -0.10 5.33
C LYS A 98 -1.79 0.14 3.85
N ILE A 99 -2.23 1.35 3.47
CA ILE A 99 -2.52 1.64 2.07
C ILE A 99 -1.26 1.77 1.23
N PHE A 100 -0.19 2.37 1.77
CA PHE A 100 1.10 2.45 1.07
C PHE A 100 1.69 1.06 0.87
N ARG A 101 1.62 0.20 1.88
CA ARG A 101 2.03 -1.20 1.74
C ARG A 101 1.22 -1.91 0.65
N ARG A 102 -0.10 -1.72 0.61
CA ARG A 102 -0.96 -2.30 -0.43
C ARG A 102 -0.62 -1.76 -1.82
N LEU A 103 -0.42 -0.45 -1.95
CA LEU A 103 -0.04 0.21 -3.19
C LEU A 103 1.32 -0.29 -3.71
N LEU A 104 2.31 -0.45 -2.84
CA LEU A 104 3.62 -1.00 -3.19
C LEU A 104 3.53 -2.47 -3.60
N SER A 105 2.78 -3.30 -2.87
CA SER A 105 2.55 -4.70 -3.27
C SER A 105 1.81 -4.81 -4.62
N ALA A 106 0.83 -3.94 -4.87
CA ALA A 106 0.17 -3.87 -6.17
C ALA A 106 1.16 -3.45 -7.27
N ALA A 107 2.02 -2.46 -7.00
CA ALA A 107 3.05 -2.03 -7.93
C ALA A 107 4.06 -3.13 -8.27
N GLU A 108 4.48 -3.95 -7.30
CA GLU A 108 5.32 -5.13 -7.57
C GLU A 108 4.57 -6.15 -8.46
N ARG A 109 3.31 -6.46 -8.11
CA ARG A 109 2.47 -7.40 -8.87
C ARG A 109 2.28 -6.96 -10.32
N PHE A 110 2.01 -5.68 -10.53
CA PHE A 110 1.85 -5.08 -11.85
C PHE A 110 3.16 -4.63 -12.47
N ARG A 111 4.32 -4.82 -11.82
CA ARG A 111 5.64 -4.39 -12.31
C ARG A 111 5.68 -2.91 -12.70
N ILE A 112 5.11 -2.03 -11.88
CA ILE A 112 5.10 -0.57 -12.07
C ILE A 112 6.17 0.06 -11.18
N ILE A 113 7.38 0.23 -11.71
CA ILE A 113 8.53 0.77 -10.96
C ILE A 113 8.26 2.19 -10.47
N ARG A 114 7.58 3.03 -11.26
CA ARG A 114 7.29 4.43 -10.96
C ARG A 114 6.59 4.64 -9.61
N VAL A 115 5.73 3.70 -9.19
CA VAL A 115 5.02 3.78 -7.90
C VAL A 115 5.98 3.57 -6.74
N ASN A 116 6.93 2.64 -6.88
CA ASN A 116 7.98 2.41 -5.89
C ASN A 116 8.87 3.65 -5.76
N ASP A 117 9.38 4.17 -6.87
CA ASP A 117 10.25 5.36 -6.89
C ASP A 117 9.57 6.59 -6.30
N TYR A 118 8.29 6.82 -6.65
CA TYR A 118 7.52 7.94 -6.13
C TYR A 118 7.32 7.87 -4.62
N LEU A 119 6.93 6.69 -4.10
CA LEU A 119 6.76 6.52 -2.65
C LEU A 119 8.09 6.56 -1.90
N ARG A 120 9.16 6.01 -2.47
CA ARG A 120 10.54 6.09 -1.96
C ARG A 120 10.96 7.56 -1.82
N LEU A 121 10.77 8.37 -2.87
CA LEU A 121 11.05 9.80 -2.83
C LEU A 121 10.24 10.51 -1.75
N LEU A 122 8.95 10.19 -1.62
CA LEU A 122 8.11 10.82 -0.60
C LEU A 122 8.60 10.56 0.82
N THR A 123 9.34 9.47 1.10
CA THR A 123 9.95 9.23 2.42
C THR A 123 10.94 10.31 2.86
N THR A 124 11.47 11.08 1.90
CA THR A 124 12.39 12.20 2.16
C THR A 124 11.66 13.50 2.53
N THR A 125 10.34 13.53 2.36
CA THR A 125 9.50 14.71 2.65
C THR A 125 8.97 14.69 4.07
N SER A 126 8.54 15.86 4.57
CA SER A 126 7.97 16.00 5.91
C SER A 126 6.65 15.24 6.13
N ARG A 127 6.05 14.69 5.07
CA ARG A 127 4.84 13.87 5.12
C ARG A 127 4.96 12.69 6.09
N PHE A 128 6.18 12.21 6.31
CA PHE A 128 6.45 11.01 7.09
C PHE A 128 7.23 11.23 8.40
N ASP A 129 7.51 12.48 8.76
CA ASP A 129 8.31 12.81 9.96
C ASP A 129 7.68 12.27 11.25
N ASN A 130 6.35 12.18 11.31
CA ASN A 130 5.63 11.70 12.49
C ASN A 130 5.55 10.17 12.58
N LYS A 131 6.05 9.43 11.58
CA LYS A 131 5.87 7.99 11.41
C LYS A 131 7.15 7.22 11.00
N PRO A 132 8.32 7.51 11.61
CA PRO A 132 9.61 6.98 11.16
C PRO A 132 9.73 5.45 11.19
N LEU A 133 9.12 4.78 12.19
CA LEU A 133 9.15 3.32 12.30
C LEU A 133 8.36 2.64 11.17
N GLU A 134 7.24 3.23 10.80
CA GLU A 134 6.41 2.73 9.72
C GLU A 134 7.18 2.80 8.39
N VAL A 135 7.81 3.94 8.13
CA VAL A 135 8.59 4.19 6.90
C VAL A 135 9.80 3.28 6.84
N TYR A 136 10.49 3.10 7.96
CA TYR A 136 11.57 2.13 8.07
C TYR A 136 11.10 0.71 7.72
N ALA A 137 9.93 0.30 8.24
CA ALA A 137 9.37 -1.01 7.91
C ALA A 137 9.02 -1.17 6.42
N LEU A 138 8.59 -0.11 5.74
CA LEU A 138 8.42 -0.15 4.28
C LEU A 138 9.76 -0.22 3.55
N ALA A 139 10.74 0.58 3.96
CA ALA A 139 12.06 0.58 3.35
C ALA A 139 12.70 -0.83 3.40
N CYS A 140 12.61 -1.50 4.55
CA CYS A 140 13.05 -2.89 4.68
C CYS A 140 12.23 -3.87 3.83
N ALA A 141 10.91 -3.68 3.75
CA ALA A 141 10.02 -4.61 3.05
C ALA A 141 10.14 -4.53 1.52
N PHE A 142 10.50 -3.36 0.98
CA PHE A 142 10.53 -3.09 -0.45
C PHE A 142 11.95 -2.80 -0.99
N GLY A 143 12.99 -3.13 -0.22
CA GLY A 143 14.39 -3.11 -0.68
C GLY A 143 15.00 -1.72 -0.83
N TRP A 144 14.52 -0.72 -0.07
CA TRP A 144 15.10 0.62 -0.04
C TRP A 144 16.26 0.65 0.96
N GLU A 145 17.40 0.06 0.58
CA GLU A 145 18.52 -0.19 1.50
C GLU A 145 19.10 1.10 2.08
N ASP A 146 19.32 2.11 1.24
CA ASP A 146 19.85 3.39 1.69
C ASP A 146 18.84 4.03 2.66
N GLU A 147 17.55 4.05 2.29
CA GLU A 147 16.45 4.56 3.12
C GLU A 147 16.39 3.88 4.47
N ALA A 148 16.42 2.56 4.47
CA ALA A 148 16.42 1.77 5.68
C ALA A 148 17.61 2.14 6.56
N HIS A 149 18.79 2.36 5.98
CA HIS A 149 19.98 2.76 6.73
C HIS A 149 19.78 4.08 7.48
N TRP A 150 19.42 5.19 6.81
CA TRP A 150 19.25 6.46 7.52
C TRP A 150 17.99 6.50 8.40
N LEU A 151 16.91 5.82 8.00
CA LEU A 151 15.70 5.71 8.82
C LEU A 151 15.96 4.92 10.09
N SER A 152 16.83 3.89 10.05
CA SER A 152 17.23 3.14 11.24
C SER A 152 17.84 4.08 12.28
N LEU A 153 18.75 4.96 11.87
CA LEU A 153 19.39 5.96 12.75
C LEU A 153 18.36 6.92 13.36
N LYS A 154 17.39 7.40 12.55
CA LYS A 154 16.28 8.24 13.05
C LYS A 154 15.37 7.50 14.03
N THR A 155 15.20 6.19 13.89
CA THR A 155 14.36 5.40 14.81
C THR A 155 15.04 5.08 16.14
N LEU A 156 16.39 5.11 16.20
CA LEU A 156 17.14 4.85 17.44
C LEU A 156 16.90 5.90 18.53
N SER A 157 16.57 7.14 18.15
CA SER A 157 16.26 8.22 19.10
C SER A 157 14.84 8.14 19.67
N LEU A 158 14.02 7.18 19.24
CA LEU A 158 12.64 7.03 19.67
C LEU A 158 12.55 6.05 20.85
N ASP A 159 11.53 6.24 21.69
CA ASP A 159 11.10 5.17 22.58
C ASP A 159 10.45 4.05 21.74
N LEU A 160 11.30 3.15 21.24
CA LEU A 160 10.94 2.00 20.42
C LEU A 160 9.81 1.18 21.04
N LYS A 161 9.71 1.12 22.37
CA LYS A 161 8.66 0.37 23.05
C LYS A 161 7.27 0.95 22.76
N THR A 162 7.12 2.26 22.94
CA THR A 162 5.85 2.96 22.72
C THR A 162 5.49 2.96 21.24
N GLN A 163 6.46 3.25 20.37
CA GLN A 163 6.29 3.27 18.92
C GLN A 163 5.92 1.91 18.31
N ILE A 164 6.55 0.82 18.77
CA ILE A 164 6.19 -0.54 18.31
C ILE A 164 4.78 -0.91 18.76
N CYS A 165 4.36 -0.52 19.97
CA CYS A 165 2.98 -0.76 20.42
C CYS A 165 1.99 0.00 19.54
N GLU A 166 2.21 1.30 19.28
CA GLU A 166 1.35 2.12 18.42
C GLU A 166 1.30 1.58 16.98
N TYR A 167 2.43 1.11 16.44
CA TYR A 167 2.48 0.49 15.12
C TYR A 167 1.70 -0.83 15.05
N LEU A 168 1.86 -1.70 16.04
CA LEU A 168 1.13 -2.97 16.10
C LEU A 168 -0.38 -2.75 16.31
N GLU A 169 -0.76 -1.71 17.06
CA GLU A 169 -2.15 -1.26 17.20
C GLU A 169 -2.70 -0.73 15.88
N SER A 170 -1.93 0.05 15.12
CA SER A 170 -2.33 0.58 13.80
C SER A 170 -2.52 -0.51 12.74
N LEU A 171 -1.82 -1.64 12.90
CA LEU A 171 -2.02 -2.85 12.10
C LEU A 171 -3.19 -3.74 12.57
N GLY A 172 -3.88 -3.37 13.66
CA GLY A 172 -5.01 -4.12 14.22
C GLY A 172 -4.62 -5.39 14.96
N ARG A 173 -3.34 -5.56 15.33
CA ARG A 173 -2.80 -6.79 15.94
C ARG A 173 -2.75 -6.70 17.47
N LYS A 174 -3.92 -6.53 18.10
CA LYS A 174 -4.04 -6.31 19.56
C LYS A 174 -3.41 -7.44 20.40
N SER A 175 -3.43 -8.69 19.94
CA SER A 175 -2.79 -9.80 20.66
C SER A 175 -1.27 -9.68 20.71
N LEU A 176 -0.64 -9.21 19.63
CA LEU A 176 0.82 -9.00 19.58
C LEU A 176 1.26 -7.84 20.47
N VAL A 177 0.44 -6.80 20.59
CA VAL A 177 0.69 -5.69 21.51
C VAL A 177 0.76 -6.20 22.95
N GLN A 178 -0.18 -7.06 23.34
CA GLN A 178 -0.22 -7.64 24.69
C GLN A 178 1.00 -8.54 24.95
N SER A 179 1.36 -9.41 23.99
CA SER A 179 2.56 -10.26 24.10
C SER A 179 3.84 -9.44 24.19
N PHE A 180 3.96 -8.37 23.42
CA PHE A 180 5.14 -7.49 23.44
C PHE A 180 5.25 -6.71 24.75
N ARG A 181 4.14 -6.17 25.27
CA ARG A 181 4.08 -5.50 26.59
C ARG A 181 4.51 -6.44 27.71
N SER A 182 4.06 -7.69 27.70
CA SER A 182 4.42 -8.71 28.69
C SER A 182 5.89 -9.12 28.62
N SER A 183 6.45 -9.31 27.42
CA SER A 183 7.86 -9.69 27.23
C SER A 183 8.85 -8.62 27.74
N LEU A 184 8.52 -7.34 27.56
CA LEU A 184 9.32 -6.21 28.07
C LEU A 184 9.16 -5.98 29.58
N GLY A 185 8.06 -6.44 30.19
CA GLY A 185 7.86 -6.45 31.63
C GLY A 185 8.77 -7.45 32.34
N SER A 186 8.95 -8.65 31.76
CA SER A 186 9.83 -9.69 32.33
C SER A 186 11.32 -9.31 32.30
N LYS A 187 11.81 -8.64 31.25
CA LYS A 187 13.25 -8.26 31.17
C LYS A 187 13.67 -7.21 32.21
N LYS A 188 12.75 -6.37 32.71
CA LYS A 188 13.02 -5.46 33.85
C LYS A 188 13.07 -6.16 35.21
N ALA A 189 12.59 -7.40 35.30
CA ALA A 189 12.70 -8.23 36.52
C ALA A 189 14.06 -8.95 36.57
N ASP A 190 14.61 -9.36 35.43
CA ASP A 190 15.94 -10.00 35.36
C ASP A 190 17.10 -9.01 35.54
N SER A 191 17.00 -7.79 34.99
CA SER A 191 18.07 -6.77 35.16
C SER A 191 18.20 -6.30 36.63
N ARG A 192 17.07 -6.14 37.35
CA ARG A 192 17.06 -5.80 38.79
C ARG A 192 17.54 -6.93 39.70
N ARG A 193 17.65 -8.16 39.19
CA ARG A 193 18.17 -9.31 39.95
C ARG A 193 19.69 -9.42 39.86
N CYS A 194 20.33 -8.87 38.82
CA CYS A 194 21.79 -8.81 38.72
C CYS A 194 22.40 -7.67 39.56
N GLU A 195 21.72 -6.53 39.67
CA GLU A 195 22.19 -5.40 40.50
C GLU A 195 22.15 -5.73 42.01
N LYS A 196 21.17 -6.51 42.47
CA LYS A 196 21.05 -6.90 43.89
C LYS A 196 22.03 -7.98 44.36
N VAL A 197 22.78 -8.61 43.47
CA VAL A 197 23.79 -9.63 43.84
C VAL A 197 25.16 -9.00 44.08
N GLY A 198 25.35 -7.70 43.78
CA GLY A 198 26.61 -6.99 43.95
C GLY A 198 26.73 -6.15 45.24
N GLU A 199 25.67 -5.99 46.04
CA GLU A 199 25.70 -5.13 47.25
C GLU A 199 25.80 -5.90 48.58
N ASP A 200 25.71 -7.23 48.59
CA ASP A 200 25.74 -8.05 49.82
C ASP A 200 27.11 -8.71 50.10
N THR A 201 28.21 -8.13 49.62
CA THR A 201 29.57 -8.51 50.08
C THR A 201 30.39 -7.29 50.47
N ASN A 202 30.17 -6.79 51.70
CA ASN A 202 31.21 -6.20 52.53
C ASN A 202 30.84 -6.32 54.02
#